data_AF-A0A2P6WFP0-F1
#
_entry.id   AF-A0A2P6WFP0-F1
#
_cell.length_a   1.000
_cell.length_b   1.000
_cell.length_c   1.000
_cell.angle_alpha   90.00
_cell.angle_beta   90.00
_cell.angle_gamma   90.00
#
_symmetry.space_group_name_H-M   'P 1'
#
loop_
_entity.id
_entity.type
_entity.pdbx_description
1 polymer ?
#
loop_
_entity_poly.entity_id
_entity_poly.type
_entity_poly.pdbx_seq_one_letter_code
_entity_poly.pdbx_strand_id
1 'polypeptide(L)'
;MIEGMGWTSPEANELFNFIVRGMAEERRKQRKRICDALKTPPTTEETLAQLCSLSPQDFERVMRAHPAYKTQRNIESIQTMIEVFHRAMSDLKTAVGEFPTLGPPDARGQREALEIAVSVRVNKELLAAVGASQSLVAYSRRVRDQLPSDLFDKERIEVFDENEHALVKDLRNLLAHQLHTAANWQTVYSKGSRSTHFKIETEDLLAEAELSAAAKLHLATLGETVDVSELLSNYAERVDRFYGWLLPELERYLPESVKDFRRCRDTVKHHHGRQSYKLLLGLWIQANADPYAHLSKHLTSEQLATVSNLPHRSATQVDYIISCLDRTGSCNEELRKLVYLLFKVVSPNDAT
;
A
#
# COMPACT_ATOMS: atom_id res chain seq x y z
N MET A 1 -18.96 23.50 52.76
CA MET A 1 -18.24 22.25 53.06
C MET A 1 -18.22 21.37 51.82
N ILE A 2 -17.36 21.67 50.85
CA ILE A 2 -16.87 20.72 49.85
C ILE A 2 -15.37 21.00 49.77
N GLU A 3 -14.65 20.60 50.81
CA GLU A 3 -13.19 20.54 50.83
C GLU A 3 -12.80 19.08 50.59
N GLY A 4 -11.97 18.84 49.58
CA GLY A 4 -11.13 17.64 49.53
C GLY A 4 -11.78 16.35 49.03
N MET A 5 -12.57 16.38 47.94
CA MET A 5 -12.72 15.14 47.14
C MET A 5 -11.40 14.89 46.41
N GLY A 6 -10.54 14.05 47.00
CA GLY A 6 -9.37 13.52 46.31
C GLY A 6 -9.84 12.74 45.08
N TRP A 7 -9.20 12.97 43.92
CA TRP A 7 -9.52 12.33 42.63
C TRP A 7 -9.41 10.79 42.65
N THR A 8 -9.03 10.20 43.78
CA THR A 8 -8.91 8.76 44.04
C THR A 8 -9.98 8.20 44.97
N SER A 9 -10.96 9.01 45.42
CA SER A 9 -12.03 8.53 46.30
C SER A 9 -12.95 7.54 45.58
N PRO A 10 -13.57 6.57 46.28
CA PRO A 10 -14.55 5.67 45.70
C PRO A 10 -15.69 6.40 44.97
N GLU A 11 -16.17 7.51 45.51
CA GLU A 11 -17.24 8.33 44.95
C GLU A 11 -16.80 9.08 43.69
N ALA A 12 -15.55 9.58 43.66
CA ALA A 12 -14.96 10.19 42.47
C ALA A 12 -14.78 9.15 41.34
N ASN A 13 -14.39 7.92 41.70
CA ASN A 13 -14.28 6.81 40.76
C ASN A 13 -15.65 6.36 40.22
N GLU A 14 -16.68 6.31 41.06
CA GLU A 14 -18.05 5.99 40.63
C GLU A 14 -18.62 7.06 39.69
N LEU A 15 -18.43 8.34 40.02
CA LEU A 15 -18.84 9.46 39.16
C LEU A 15 -18.08 9.45 37.83
N PHE A 16 -16.76 9.22 37.85
CA PHE A 16 -15.97 9.09 36.63
C PHE A 16 -16.46 7.92 35.76
N ASN A 17 -16.69 6.75 36.35
CA ASN A 17 -17.20 5.58 35.63
C ASN A 17 -18.61 5.82 35.05
N PHE A 18 -19.48 6.52 35.79
CA PHE A 18 -20.80 6.91 35.30
C PHE A 18 -20.70 7.84 34.09
N ILE A 19 -19.86 8.87 34.16
CA ILE A 19 -19.60 9.82 33.06
C ILE A 19 -19.01 9.08 31.85
N VAL A 20 -18.01 8.22 32.06
CA VAL A 20 -17.40 7.41 30.99
C VAL A 20 -18.43 6.51 30.31
N ARG A 21 -19.32 5.85 31.07
CA ARG A 21 -20.41 5.04 30.50
C ARG A 21 -21.39 5.90 29.70
N GLY A 22 -21.79 7.06 30.23
CA GLY A 22 -22.68 8.00 29.52
C GLY A 22 -22.08 8.48 28.19
N MET A 23 -20.81 8.89 28.19
CA MET A 23 -20.08 9.28 26.97
C MET A 23 -19.96 8.13 25.97
N ALA A 24 -19.70 6.90 26.45
CA ALA A 24 -19.60 5.73 25.60
C ALA A 24 -20.95 5.37 24.95
N GLU A 25 -22.06 5.51 25.68
CA GLU A 25 -23.40 5.28 25.16
C GLU A 25 -23.79 6.33 24.11
N GLU A 26 -23.50 7.61 24.38
CA GLU A 26 -23.78 8.68 23.41
C GLU A 26 -22.94 8.50 22.13
N ARG A 27 -21.65 8.19 22.26
CA ARG A 27 -20.79 7.84 21.12
C ARG A 27 -21.36 6.64 20.34
N ARG A 28 -21.92 5.64 21.03
CA ARG A 28 -22.57 4.49 20.36
C ARG A 28 -23.83 4.91 19.59
N LYS A 29 -24.68 5.78 20.18
CA LYS A 29 -25.89 6.32 19.52
C LYS A 29 -25.52 7.16 18.30
N GLN A 30 -24.54 8.06 18.44
CA GLN A 30 -24.03 8.88 17.35
C GLN A 30 -23.52 8.02 16.20
N ARG A 31 -22.65 7.04 16.45
CA ARG A 31 -22.15 6.12 15.41
C ARG A 31 -23.27 5.38 14.70
N LYS A 32 -24.27 4.88 15.45
CA LYS A 32 -25.40 4.17 14.84
C LYS A 32 -26.18 5.07 13.87
N ARG A 33 -26.49 6.30 14.29
CA ARG A 33 -27.17 7.30 13.44
C ARG A 33 -26.40 7.57 12.15
N ILE A 34 -25.08 7.79 12.26
CA ILE A 34 -24.24 8.04 11.08
C ILE A 34 -24.17 6.78 10.19
N CYS A 35 -24.00 5.58 10.76
CA CYS A 35 -24.03 4.33 9.98
C CYS A 35 -25.34 4.16 9.19
N ASP A 36 -26.47 4.51 9.80
CA ASP A 36 -27.77 4.41 9.13
C ASP A 36 -27.89 5.45 8.00
N ALA A 37 -27.40 6.67 8.20
CA ALA A 37 -27.37 7.72 7.17
C ALA A 37 -26.46 7.36 5.97
N LEU A 38 -25.32 6.70 6.20
CA LEU A 38 -24.37 6.31 5.14
C LEU A 38 -24.88 5.19 4.23
N LYS A 39 -25.97 4.50 4.59
CA LYS A 39 -26.54 3.44 3.74
C LYS A 39 -27.18 3.99 2.47
N THR A 40 -27.52 5.28 2.45
CA THR A 40 -28.21 5.95 1.35
C THR A 40 -27.32 7.03 0.75
N PRO A 41 -26.43 6.69 -0.20
CA PRO A 41 -25.64 7.68 -0.91
C PRO A 41 -26.52 8.52 -1.86
N PRO A 42 -26.12 9.77 -2.19
CA PRO A 42 -24.90 10.44 -1.75
C PRO A 42 -24.98 10.92 -0.31
N THR A 43 -23.83 10.94 0.37
CA THR A 43 -23.72 11.40 1.74
C THR A 43 -23.98 12.91 1.82
N THR A 44 -24.92 13.29 2.70
CA THR A 44 -25.31 14.68 2.92
C THR A 44 -24.21 15.47 3.62
N GLU A 45 -24.17 16.79 3.41
CA GLU A 45 -23.21 17.68 4.09
C GLU A 45 -23.32 17.61 5.62
N GLU A 46 -24.53 17.43 6.15
CA GLU A 46 -24.73 17.24 7.59
C GLU A 46 -24.06 15.95 8.09
N THR A 47 -24.25 14.84 7.37
CA THR A 47 -23.63 13.56 7.71
C THR A 47 -22.10 13.65 7.58
N LEU A 48 -21.61 14.37 6.57
CA LEU A 48 -20.19 14.62 6.35
C LEU A 48 -19.55 15.44 7.48
N ALA A 49 -20.24 16.48 7.97
CA ALA A 49 -19.81 17.24 9.14
C ALA A 49 -19.78 16.36 10.40
N GLN A 50 -20.79 15.49 10.58
CA GLN A 50 -20.80 14.53 11.67
C GLN A 50 -19.64 13.53 11.58
N LEU A 51 -19.28 13.06 10.38
CA LEU A 51 -18.10 12.20 10.16
C LEU A 51 -16.80 12.89 10.59
N CYS A 52 -16.61 14.16 10.24
CA CYS A 52 -15.43 14.95 10.62
C CYS A 52 -15.29 15.11 12.15
N SER A 53 -16.41 15.03 12.89
CA SER A 53 -16.40 15.12 14.36
C SER A 53 -15.98 13.81 15.06
N LEU A 54 -15.89 12.70 14.33
CA LEU A 54 -15.52 11.40 14.90
C LEU A 54 -14.02 11.32 15.19
N SER A 55 -13.63 10.40 16.07
CA SER A 55 -12.22 9.99 16.15
C SER A 55 -11.82 9.22 14.88
N PRO A 56 -10.53 9.19 14.49
CA PRO A 56 -10.08 8.41 13.33
C PRO A 56 -10.51 6.93 13.38
N GLN A 57 -10.48 6.32 14.58
CA GLN A 57 -10.90 4.93 14.76
C GLN A 57 -12.41 4.73 14.59
N ASP A 58 -13.22 5.69 15.07
CA ASP A 58 -14.68 5.62 14.94
C ASP A 58 -15.11 5.89 13.50
N PHE A 59 -14.45 6.83 12.83
CA PHE A 59 -14.63 7.10 11.40
C PHE A 59 -14.43 5.82 10.57
N GLU A 60 -13.28 5.15 10.71
CA GLU A 60 -12.98 3.92 9.99
C GLU A 60 -14.00 2.80 10.24
N ARG A 61 -14.56 2.73 11.45
CA ARG A 61 -15.61 1.75 11.78
C ARG A 61 -16.94 2.08 11.12
N VAL A 62 -17.34 3.35 11.15
CA VAL A 62 -18.61 3.82 10.59
C VAL A 62 -18.62 3.71 9.06
N MET A 63 -17.50 4.02 8.40
CA MET A 63 -17.37 3.91 6.94
C MET A 63 -17.59 2.48 6.41
N ARG A 64 -17.45 1.44 7.25
CA ARG A 64 -17.77 0.06 6.87
C ARG A 64 -19.24 -0.15 6.53
N ALA A 65 -20.13 0.72 7.02
CA ALA A 65 -21.56 0.67 6.72
C ALA A 65 -21.90 1.27 5.34
N HIS A 66 -20.99 2.01 4.73
CA HIS A 66 -21.21 2.62 3.43
C HIS A 66 -21.29 1.54 2.33
N PRO A 67 -22.29 1.55 1.42
CA PRO A 67 -22.49 0.49 0.42
C PRO A 67 -21.28 0.18 -0.46
N ALA A 68 -20.51 1.22 -0.80
CA ALA A 68 -19.30 1.10 -1.62
C ALA A 68 -18.04 0.61 -0.86
N TYR A 69 -18.09 0.40 0.46
CA TYR A 69 -16.92 0.02 1.26
C TYR A 69 -16.24 -1.25 0.72
N LYS A 70 -17.03 -2.29 0.43
CA LYS A 70 -16.48 -3.56 -0.06
C LYS A 70 -15.79 -3.40 -1.43
N THR A 71 -16.41 -2.67 -2.35
CA THR A 71 -15.85 -2.39 -3.67
C THR A 71 -14.54 -1.63 -3.56
N GLN A 72 -14.52 -0.54 -2.79
CA GLN A 72 -13.31 0.25 -2.57
C GLN A 72 -12.19 -0.58 -1.93
N ARG A 73 -12.51 -1.41 -0.93
CA ARG A 73 -11.52 -2.31 -0.30
C ARG A 73 -10.96 -3.35 -1.26
N ASN A 74 -11.76 -3.86 -2.19
CA ASN A 74 -11.27 -4.78 -3.22
C ASN A 74 -10.30 -4.07 -4.17
N ILE A 75 -10.60 -2.85 -4.62
CA ILE A 75 -9.70 -2.05 -5.47
C ILE A 75 -8.37 -1.80 -4.76
N GLU A 76 -8.41 -1.38 -3.49
CA GLU A 76 -7.20 -1.18 -2.67
C GLU A 76 -6.41 -2.48 -2.49
N SER A 77 -7.09 -3.60 -2.30
CA SER A 77 -6.44 -4.90 -2.16
C SER A 77 -5.72 -5.32 -3.45
N ILE A 78 -6.25 -4.96 -4.63
CA ILE A 78 -5.54 -5.14 -5.90
C ILE A 78 -4.29 -4.28 -5.93
N GLN A 79 -4.41 -2.98 -5.66
CA GLN A 79 -3.28 -2.03 -5.67
C GLN A 79 -2.16 -2.50 -4.72
N THR A 80 -2.49 -2.80 -3.47
CA THR A 80 -1.52 -3.32 -2.49
C THR A 80 -0.92 -4.66 -2.94
N MET A 81 -1.71 -5.55 -3.53
CA MET A 81 -1.19 -6.86 -3.95
C MET A 81 -0.29 -6.76 -5.20
N ILE A 82 -0.48 -5.76 -6.06
CA ILE A 82 0.46 -5.46 -7.15
C ILE A 82 1.81 -5.06 -6.55
N GLU A 83 1.83 -4.15 -5.56
CA GLU A 83 3.06 -3.76 -4.87
C GLU A 83 3.75 -4.95 -4.19
N VAL A 84 2.98 -5.82 -3.53
CA VAL A 84 3.49 -7.06 -2.92
C VAL A 84 4.09 -7.99 -3.97
N PHE A 85 3.40 -8.18 -5.10
CA PHE A 85 3.89 -9.00 -6.21
C PHE A 85 5.21 -8.46 -6.77
N HIS A 86 5.28 -7.15 -7.07
CA HIS A 86 6.52 -6.52 -7.54
C HIS A 86 7.66 -6.62 -6.55
N ARG A 87 7.35 -6.45 -5.26
CA ARG A 87 8.35 -6.61 -4.20
C ARG A 87 8.88 -8.04 -4.15
N ALA A 88 8.00 -9.04 -4.20
CA ALA A 88 8.39 -10.45 -4.22
C ALA A 88 9.22 -10.79 -5.46
N MET A 89 8.87 -10.26 -6.64
CA MET A 89 9.65 -10.42 -7.87
C MET A 89 11.05 -9.81 -7.75
N SER A 90 11.15 -8.60 -7.20
CA SER A 90 12.43 -7.94 -6.94
C SER A 90 13.30 -8.70 -5.93
N ASP A 91 12.69 -9.19 -4.85
CA ASP A 91 13.39 -9.94 -3.81
C ASP A 91 13.83 -11.32 -4.34
N LEU A 92 13.03 -11.99 -5.18
CA LEU A 92 13.40 -13.22 -5.89
C LEU A 92 14.59 -13.00 -6.82
N LYS A 93 14.54 -11.97 -7.66
CA LYS A 93 15.65 -11.61 -8.56
C LYS A 93 16.94 -11.34 -7.77
N THR A 94 16.82 -10.66 -6.64
CA THR A 94 17.95 -10.40 -5.74
C THR A 94 18.49 -11.70 -5.15
N ALA A 95 17.62 -12.59 -4.67
CA ALA A 95 18.02 -13.88 -4.10
C ALA A 95 18.74 -14.78 -5.11
N VAL A 96 18.26 -14.85 -6.35
CA VAL A 96 18.92 -15.58 -7.45
C VAL A 96 20.27 -14.94 -7.78
N GLY A 97 20.34 -13.60 -7.79
CA GLY A 97 21.56 -12.85 -8.06
C GLY A 97 22.63 -12.89 -6.95
N GLU A 98 22.31 -13.34 -5.74
CA GLU A 98 23.23 -13.50 -4.60
C GLU A 98 23.92 -14.86 -4.56
N PHE A 99 23.42 -15.86 -5.29
CA PHE A 99 24.09 -17.14 -5.46
C PHE A 99 25.57 -17.07 -5.88
N PRO A 100 26.08 -16.08 -6.63
CA PRO A 100 27.37 -16.23 -7.24
C PRO A 100 28.52 -15.71 -6.34
N THR A 101 28.29 -15.49 -5.04
CA THR A 101 29.34 -15.21 -4.04
C THR A 101 29.86 -16.44 -3.28
N LEU A 102 29.63 -17.66 -3.77
CA LEU A 102 29.88 -18.93 -3.06
C LEU A 102 31.35 -19.31 -2.77
N GLY A 103 32.28 -18.35 -2.82
CA GLY A 103 33.67 -18.55 -2.41
C GLY A 103 34.47 -19.48 -3.34
N PRO A 104 35.78 -19.63 -3.08
CA PRO A 104 36.65 -20.47 -3.88
C PRO A 104 36.40 -21.98 -3.62
N PRO A 105 36.78 -22.88 -4.55
CA PRO A 105 36.42 -24.31 -4.55
C PRO A 105 36.86 -25.11 -3.30
N ASP A 106 37.87 -24.59 -2.61
CA ASP A 106 38.52 -25.11 -1.42
C ASP A 106 37.67 -24.99 -0.14
N ALA A 107 36.57 -24.22 -0.16
CA ALA A 107 35.65 -24.06 0.97
C ALA A 107 34.35 -24.87 0.84
N ARG A 108 34.44 -26.15 0.41
CA ARG A 108 33.28 -27.01 0.06
C ARG A 108 32.14 -27.01 1.09
N GLY A 109 32.44 -27.13 2.39
CA GLY A 109 31.40 -27.15 3.44
C GLY A 109 30.71 -25.79 3.67
N GLN A 110 31.44 -24.68 3.54
CA GLN A 110 30.85 -23.34 3.60
C GLN A 110 29.99 -23.06 2.37
N ARG A 111 30.44 -23.55 1.20
CA ARG A 111 29.69 -23.48 -0.05
C ARG A 111 28.37 -24.25 0.02
N GLU A 112 28.37 -25.48 0.52
CA GLU A 112 27.14 -26.28 0.66
C GLU A 112 26.14 -25.60 1.61
N ALA A 113 26.60 -25.09 2.75
CA ALA A 113 25.74 -24.36 3.69
C ALA A 113 25.15 -23.07 3.07
N LEU A 114 25.94 -22.34 2.29
CA LEU A 114 25.49 -21.15 1.57
C LEU A 114 24.53 -21.50 0.42
N GLU A 115 24.79 -22.57 -0.35
CA GLU A 115 23.90 -23.06 -1.40
C GLU A 115 22.53 -23.42 -0.83
N ILE A 116 22.49 -24.11 0.33
CA ILE A 116 21.25 -24.39 1.06
C ILE A 116 20.55 -23.09 1.47
N ALA A 117 21.28 -22.15 2.08
CA ALA A 117 20.69 -20.89 2.56
C ALA A 117 20.11 -20.05 1.41
N VAL A 118 20.81 -19.94 0.29
CA VAL A 118 20.34 -19.22 -0.90
C VAL A 118 19.15 -19.95 -1.51
N SER A 119 19.17 -21.29 -1.58
CA SER A 119 18.06 -22.10 -2.10
C SER A 119 16.78 -21.95 -1.25
N VAL A 120 16.90 -21.92 0.08
CA VAL A 120 15.77 -21.64 0.99
C VAL A 120 15.23 -20.24 0.73
N ARG A 121 16.10 -19.24 0.56
CA ARG A 121 15.68 -17.88 0.26
C ARG A 121 14.96 -17.80 -1.09
N VAL A 122 15.50 -18.40 -2.15
CA VAL A 122 14.86 -18.42 -3.47
C VAL A 122 13.50 -19.12 -3.41
N ASN A 123 13.39 -20.28 -2.77
CA ASN A 123 12.11 -20.97 -2.61
C ASN A 123 11.08 -20.11 -1.86
N LYS A 124 11.50 -19.39 -0.81
CA LYS A 124 10.64 -18.46 -0.06
C LYS A 124 10.14 -17.31 -0.95
N GLU A 125 11.04 -16.64 -1.68
CA GLU A 125 10.63 -15.52 -2.55
C GLU A 125 9.82 -15.99 -3.75
N LEU A 126 10.13 -17.18 -4.28
CA LEU A 126 9.36 -17.84 -5.33
C LEU A 126 7.93 -18.10 -4.87
N LEU A 127 7.76 -18.73 -3.69
CA LEU A 127 6.45 -18.96 -3.08
C LEU A 127 5.69 -17.64 -2.85
N ALA A 128 6.37 -16.58 -2.42
CA ALA A 128 5.78 -15.26 -2.24
C ALA A 128 5.28 -14.67 -3.57
N ALA A 129 6.08 -14.74 -4.64
CA ALA A 129 5.72 -14.22 -5.96
C ALA A 129 4.51 -14.95 -6.55
N VAL A 130 4.55 -16.29 -6.58
CA VAL A 130 3.43 -17.09 -7.12
C VAL A 130 2.18 -17.00 -6.23
N GLY A 131 2.34 -16.89 -4.91
CA GLY A 131 1.24 -16.66 -3.97
C GLY A 131 0.56 -15.29 -4.16
N ALA A 132 1.35 -14.24 -4.37
CA ALA A 132 0.84 -12.91 -4.67
C ALA A 132 0.09 -12.90 -6.03
N SER A 133 0.61 -13.58 -7.04
CA SER A 133 -0.04 -13.72 -8.35
C SER A 133 -1.44 -14.37 -8.26
N GLN A 134 -1.58 -15.41 -7.43
CA GLN A 134 -2.87 -16.06 -7.20
C GLN A 134 -3.85 -15.15 -6.44
N SER A 135 -3.33 -14.38 -5.49
CA SER A 135 -4.12 -13.40 -4.74
C SER A 135 -4.65 -12.29 -5.65
N LEU A 136 -3.82 -11.81 -6.59
CA LEU A 136 -4.22 -10.87 -7.63
C LEU A 136 -5.42 -11.39 -8.43
N VAL A 137 -5.36 -12.63 -8.93
CA VAL A 137 -6.51 -13.26 -9.62
C VAL A 137 -7.76 -13.29 -8.75
N ALA A 138 -7.62 -13.67 -7.47
CA ALA A 138 -8.75 -13.73 -6.54
C ALA A 138 -9.38 -12.36 -6.29
N TYR A 139 -8.59 -11.30 -6.15
CA TYR A 139 -9.11 -9.94 -5.96
C TYR A 139 -9.74 -9.36 -7.23
N SER A 140 -9.13 -9.59 -8.39
CA SER A 140 -9.64 -9.12 -9.69
C SER A 140 -11.02 -9.69 -10.02
N ARG A 141 -11.26 -10.96 -9.69
CA ARG A 141 -12.58 -11.57 -9.82
C ARG A 141 -13.66 -10.87 -8.98
N ARG A 142 -13.30 -10.24 -7.85
CA ARG A 142 -14.24 -9.54 -6.97
C ARG A 142 -14.64 -8.15 -7.48
N VAL A 143 -13.92 -7.61 -8.45
CA VAL A 143 -14.21 -6.31 -9.08
C VAL A 143 -14.66 -6.45 -10.53
N ARG A 144 -14.63 -7.67 -11.10
CA ARG A 144 -15.07 -7.95 -12.47
C ARG A 144 -16.42 -7.34 -12.79
N ASP A 145 -17.40 -7.52 -11.90
CA ASP A 145 -18.77 -7.08 -12.12
C ASP A 145 -18.95 -5.55 -11.99
N GLN A 146 -17.86 -4.80 -11.76
CA GLN A 146 -17.86 -3.33 -11.87
C GLN A 146 -17.64 -2.86 -13.32
N LEU A 147 -17.19 -3.74 -14.21
CA LEU A 147 -16.98 -3.46 -15.62
C LEU A 147 -18.18 -3.92 -16.44
N PRO A 148 -18.38 -3.41 -17.67
CA PRO A 148 -19.31 -3.97 -18.63
C PRO A 148 -19.09 -5.49 -18.82
N SER A 149 -20.17 -6.22 -19.11
CA SER A 149 -20.09 -7.66 -19.36
C SER A 149 -19.02 -7.97 -20.40
N ASP A 150 -18.33 -9.07 -20.19
CA ASP A 150 -17.32 -9.66 -21.09
C ASP A 150 -16.03 -8.86 -21.27
N LEU A 151 -16.00 -7.56 -20.91
CA LEU A 151 -14.83 -6.71 -21.08
C LEU A 151 -13.63 -7.24 -20.28
N PHE A 152 -13.85 -7.63 -19.02
CA PHE A 152 -12.83 -8.23 -18.17
C PHE A 152 -12.26 -9.52 -18.74
N ASP A 153 -13.15 -10.45 -19.14
CA ASP A 153 -12.72 -11.76 -19.61
C ASP A 153 -12.05 -11.66 -20.98
N LYS A 154 -12.48 -10.73 -21.84
CA LYS A 154 -11.84 -10.42 -23.11
C LYS A 154 -10.39 -9.96 -22.92
N GLU A 155 -10.16 -8.93 -22.08
CA GLU A 155 -8.80 -8.44 -21.87
C GLU A 155 -7.92 -9.51 -21.18
N ARG A 156 -8.49 -10.26 -20.23
CA ARG A 156 -7.78 -11.34 -19.56
C ARG A 156 -7.26 -12.38 -20.56
N ILE A 157 -8.10 -12.81 -21.49
CA ILE A 157 -7.73 -13.80 -22.53
C ILE A 157 -6.73 -13.22 -23.53
N GLU A 158 -6.81 -11.91 -23.81
CA GLU A 158 -5.84 -11.23 -24.68
C GLU A 158 -4.44 -11.14 -24.06
N VAL A 159 -4.37 -10.92 -22.75
CA VAL A 159 -3.09 -10.69 -22.05
C VAL A 159 -2.46 -11.97 -21.52
N PHE A 160 -3.25 -12.89 -20.96
CA PHE A 160 -2.74 -14.10 -20.32
C PHE A 160 -2.91 -15.34 -21.18
N ASP A 161 -1.84 -16.12 -21.31
CA ASP A 161 -1.92 -17.48 -21.82
C ASP A 161 -2.46 -18.41 -20.72
N GLU A 162 -3.53 -19.16 -21.02
CA GLU A 162 -4.19 -20.03 -20.04
C GLU A 162 -3.29 -21.18 -19.57
N ASN A 163 -2.38 -21.66 -20.44
CA ASN A 163 -1.48 -22.77 -20.13
C ASN A 163 -0.32 -22.29 -19.25
N GLU A 164 0.27 -21.13 -19.54
CA GLU A 164 1.29 -20.48 -18.70
C GLU A 164 0.71 -20.15 -17.32
N HIS A 165 -0.49 -19.56 -17.28
CA HIS A 165 -1.16 -19.26 -16.01
C HIS A 165 -1.42 -20.54 -15.19
N ALA A 166 -1.83 -21.63 -15.85
CA ALA A 166 -1.99 -22.92 -15.20
C ALA A 166 -0.67 -23.43 -14.62
N LEU A 167 0.45 -23.30 -15.34
CA LEU A 167 1.77 -23.69 -14.83
C LEU A 167 2.17 -22.88 -13.59
N VAL A 168 2.03 -21.55 -13.62
CA VAL A 168 2.35 -20.69 -12.46
C VAL A 168 1.49 -21.04 -11.24
N LYS A 169 0.20 -21.33 -11.45
CA LYS A 169 -0.72 -21.75 -10.40
C LYS A 169 -0.36 -23.12 -9.83
N ASP A 170 -0.01 -24.08 -10.67
CA ASP A 170 0.32 -25.43 -10.21
C ASP A 170 1.70 -25.45 -9.53
N LEU A 171 2.65 -24.63 -9.98
CA LEU A 171 3.93 -24.39 -9.30
C LEU A 171 3.72 -23.84 -7.88
N ARG A 172 2.77 -22.92 -7.69
CA ARG A 172 2.38 -22.45 -6.35
C ARG A 172 1.88 -23.59 -5.48
N ASN A 173 1.09 -24.51 -6.01
CA ASN A 173 0.56 -25.63 -5.24
C ASN A 173 1.67 -26.61 -4.84
N LEU A 174 2.60 -26.92 -5.75
CA LEU A 174 3.79 -27.71 -5.44
C LEU A 174 4.56 -27.11 -4.26
N LEU A 175 4.92 -25.83 -4.35
CA LEU A 175 5.72 -25.14 -3.33
C LEU A 175 4.99 -24.96 -1.99
N ALA A 176 3.66 -24.87 -2.01
CA ALA A 176 2.85 -24.70 -0.81
C ALA A 176 2.55 -26.03 -0.08
N HIS A 177 2.58 -27.17 -0.79
CA HIS A 177 1.99 -28.41 -0.27
C HIS A 177 2.89 -29.64 -0.35
N GLN A 178 3.92 -29.67 -1.20
CA GLN A 178 4.58 -30.92 -1.55
C GLN A 178 6.10 -30.86 -1.43
N LEU A 179 6.77 -29.92 -2.11
CA LEU A 179 8.24 -29.95 -2.18
C LEU A 179 8.89 -28.57 -2.16
N HIS A 180 10.06 -28.50 -1.53
CA HIS A 180 11.05 -27.47 -1.82
C HIS A 180 11.92 -27.99 -2.95
N THR A 181 11.77 -27.42 -4.16
CA THR A 181 12.55 -27.86 -5.33
C THR A 181 14.04 -27.81 -5.02
N ALA A 182 14.72 -28.94 -5.22
CA ALA A 182 16.17 -29.01 -5.15
C ALA A 182 16.74 -28.05 -6.20
N ALA A 183 17.71 -27.25 -5.79
CA ALA A 183 18.12 -26.11 -6.58
C ALA A 183 19.10 -26.50 -7.69
N ASN A 184 18.64 -26.54 -8.94
CA ASN A 184 19.50 -26.73 -10.11
C ASN A 184 20.01 -25.36 -10.60
N TRP A 185 21.12 -24.95 -10.01
CA TRP A 185 21.78 -23.67 -10.31
C TRP A 185 22.63 -23.74 -11.57
N GLN A 186 22.33 -22.89 -12.56
CA GLN A 186 23.18 -22.74 -13.75
C GLN A 186 23.78 -21.33 -13.80
N THR A 187 25.11 -21.24 -13.74
CA THR A 187 25.82 -19.97 -13.92
C THR A 187 26.39 -19.91 -15.34
N VAL A 188 25.94 -18.93 -16.14
CA VAL A 188 26.42 -18.68 -17.50
C VAL A 188 27.41 -17.51 -17.47
N TYR A 189 28.55 -17.69 -18.12
CA TYR A 189 29.60 -16.68 -18.27
C TYR A 189 29.60 -16.17 -19.72
N SER A 190 29.34 -14.88 -19.94
CA SER A 190 29.37 -14.27 -21.27
C SER A 190 30.10 -12.93 -21.27
N LYS A 191 31.15 -12.76 -22.08
CA LYS A 191 31.83 -11.47 -22.37
C LYS A 191 32.03 -10.53 -21.15
N GLY A 192 32.43 -11.07 -19.99
CA GLY A 192 32.69 -10.29 -18.77
C GLY A 192 31.48 -10.07 -17.85
N SER A 193 30.28 -10.52 -18.24
CA SER A 193 29.12 -10.61 -17.36
C SER A 193 28.90 -12.06 -16.91
N ARG A 194 28.44 -12.20 -15.66
CA ARG A 194 28.05 -13.48 -15.05
C ARG A 194 26.56 -13.40 -14.74
N SER A 195 25.78 -14.33 -15.27
CA SER A 195 24.35 -14.46 -14.95
C SER A 195 24.10 -15.81 -14.30
N THR A 196 23.45 -15.80 -13.13
CA THR A 196 23.00 -17.02 -12.46
C THR A 196 21.51 -17.19 -12.68
N HIS A 197 21.15 -18.42 -12.99
CA HIS A 197 19.78 -18.85 -13.26
C HIS A 197 19.40 -19.95 -12.30
N PHE A 198 18.18 -19.88 -11.78
CA PHE A 198 17.57 -20.93 -10.97
C PHE A 198 16.67 -21.74 -11.87
N LYS A 199 17.08 -22.97 -12.17
CA LYS A 199 16.36 -23.86 -13.06
C LYS A 199 15.76 -25.02 -12.30
N ILE A 200 14.64 -25.52 -12.80
CA ILE A 200 14.01 -26.75 -12.32
C ILE A 200 13.94 -27.70 -13.51
N GLU A 201 14.26 -28.97 -13.31
CA GLU A 201 14.11 -29.96 -14.38
C GLU A 201 12.62 -30.21 -14.65
N THR A 202 12.28 -30.30 -15.93
CA THR A 202 10.91 -30.58 -16.36
C THR A 202 10.46 -31.96 -15.88
N GLU A 203 11.37 -32.93 -15.82
CA GLU A 203 11.10 -34.27 -15.29
C GLU A 203 10.70 -34.22 -13.81
N ASP A 204 11.44 -33.47 -12.98
CA ASP A 204 11.10 -33.27 -11.56
C ASP A 204 9.70 -32.65 -11.41
N LEU A 205 9.39 -31.60 -12.18
CA LEU A 205 8.06 -30.98 -12.15
C LEU A 205 6.95 -31.95 -12.57
N LEU A 206 7.19 -32.82 -13.56
CA LEU A 206 6.22 -33.81 -14.01
C LEU A 206 6.03 -34.96 -13.02
N ALA A 207 7.09 -35.35 -12.31
CA ALA A 207 7.08 -36.43 -11.34
C ALA A 207 6.47 -36.02 -10.00
N GLU A 208 6.77 -34.79 -9.55
CA GLU A 208 6.48 -34.35 -8.19
C GLU A 208 5.27 -33.43 -8.09
N ALA A 209 4.97 -32.65 -9.13
CA ALA A 209 3.84 -31.73 -9.09
C ALA A 209 2.57 -32.36 -9.68
N GLU A 210 1.44 -32.12 -9.02
CA GLU A 210 0.11 -32.40 -9.58
C GLU A 210 -0.26 -31.37 -10.66
N LEU A 211 0.47 -31.40 -11.79
CA LEU A 211 0.25 -30.47 -12.89
C LEU A 211 -1.04 -30.80 -13.66
N SER A 212 -1.84 -29.76 -13.91
CA SER A 212 -2.97 -29.80 -14.82
C SER A 212 -2.54 -30.07 -16.27
N ALA A 213 -3.48 -30.51 -17.11
CA ALA A 213 -3.20 -30.74 -18.53
C ALA A 213 -2.70 -29.46 -19.24
N ALA A 214 -3.28 -28.31 -18.89
CA ALA A 214 -2.87 -26.99 -19.41
C ALA A 214 -1.43 -26.65 -18.97
N ALA A 215 -1.08 -26.84 -17.69
CA ALA A 215 0.27 -26.64 -17.21
C ALA A 215 1.29 -27.54 -17.94
N LYS A 216 0.95 -28.81 -18.17
CA LYS A 216 1.79 -29.75 -18.93
C LYS A 216 2.00 -29.33 -20.38
N LEU A 217 0.97 -28.76 -21.03
CA LEU A 217 1.09 -28.23 -22.39
C LEU A 217 2.08 -27.06 -22.46
N HIS A 218 2.02 -26.13 -21.50
CA HIS A 218 2.99 -25.03 -21.46
C HIS A 218 4.40 -25.53 -21.13
N LEU A 219 4.51 -26.42 -20.14
CA LEU A 219 5.79 -26.99 -19.72
C LEU A 219 6.53 -27.68 -20.88
N ALA A 220 5.81 -28.38 -21.76
CA ALA A 220 6.38 -29.00 -22.96
C ALA A 220 7.02 -27.99 -23.94
N THR A 221 6.67 -26.71 -23.88
CA THR A 221 7.26 -25.65 -24.72
C THR A 221 8.54 -25.06 -24.15
N LEU A 222 8.82 -25.27 -22.85
CA LEU A 222 9.96 -24.68 -22.14
C LEU A 222 11.24 -25.54 -22.23
N GLY A 223 11.13 -26.79 -22.70
CA GLY A 223 12.24 -27.72 -22.90
C GLY A 223 12.54 -28.59 -21.68
N GLU A 224 13.78 -29.07 -21.58
CA GLU A 224 14.23 -30.00 -20.51
C GLU A 224 14.35 -29.33 -19.14
N THR A 225 14.56 -28.01 -19.10
CA THR A 225 14.70 -27.22 -17.87
C THR A 225 13.86 -25.95 -17.94
N VAL A 226 13.18 -25.62 -16.84
CA VAL A 226 12.45 -24.37 -16.68
C VAL A 226 13.31 -23.36 -15.95
N ASP A 227 13.62 -22.22 -16.58
CA ASP A 227 14.18 -21.07 -15.89
C ASP A 227 13.06 -20.30 -15.17
N VAL A 228 13.05 -20.39 -13.84
CA VAL A 228 12.00 -19.78 -13.02
C VAL A 228 12.04 -18.25 -13.09
N SER A 229 13.23 -17.68 -13.25
CA SER A 229 13.38 -16.22 -13.33
C SER A 229 12.80 -15.71 -14.64
N GLU A 230 13.05 -16.41 -15.76
CA GLU A 230 12.49 -16.08 -17.06
C GLU A 230 10.96 -16.28 -17.08
N LEU A 231 10.47 -17.45 -16.64
CA LEU A 231 9.04 -17.76 -16.55
C LEU A 231 8.28 -16.67 -15.79
N LEU A 232 8.74 -16.32 -14.59
CA LEU A 232 8.05 -15.33 -13.78
C LEU A 232 8.26 -13.89 -14.24
N SER A 233 9.37 -13.56 -14.90
CA SER A 233 9.55 -12.23 -15.50
C SER A 233 8.57 -12.03 -16.66
N ASN A 234 8.43 -13.01 -17.55
CA ASN A 234 7.45 -12.98 -18.63
C ASN A 234 6.01 -12.91 -18.09
N TYR A 235 5.72 -13.66 -17.02
CA TYR A 235 4.41 -13.58 -16.36
C TYR A 235 4.18 -12.22 -15.69
N ALA A 236 5.21 -11.61 -15.09
CA ALA A 236 5.12 -10.28 -14.48
C ALA A 236 4.81 -9.19 -15.51
N GLU A 237 5.38 -9.25 -16.71
CA GLU A 237 5.03 -8.32 -17.79
C GLU A 237 3.54 -8.38 -18.17
N ARG A 238 2.95 -9.59 -18.16
CA ARG A 238 1.50 -9.77 -18.39
C ARG A 238 0.67 -9.24 -17.23
N VAL A 239 1.12 -9.43 -15.99
CA VAL A 239 0.52 -8.80 -14.81
C VAL A 239 0.51 -7.29 -14.98
N ASP A 240 1.65 -6.68 -15.33
CA ASP A 240 1.76 -5.23 -15.51
C ASP A 240 0.87 -4.71 -16.62
N ARG A 241 0.83 -5.41 -17.76
CA ARG A 241 -0.06 -5.06 -18.86
C ARG A 241 -1.53 -5.11 -18.43
N PHE A 242 -1.96 -6.21 -17.81
CA PHE A 242 -3.35 -6.39 -17.42
C PHE A 242 -3.78 -5.39 -16.33
N TYR A 243 -2.97 -5.18 -15.29
CA TYR A 243 -3.33 -4.26 -14.21
C TYR A 243 -3.13 -2.79 -14.57
N GLY A 244 -2.20 -2.49 -15.48
CA GLY A 244 -2.05 -1.18 -16.11
C GLY A 244 -3.28 -0.79 -16.94
N TRP A 245 -4.02 -1.77 -17.45
CA TRP A 245 -5.34 -1.57 -18.05
C TRP A 245 -6.49 -1.58 -17.01
N LEU A 246 -6.54 -2.60 -16.15
CA LEU A 246 -7.67 -2.86 -15.27
C LEU A 246 -7.95 -1.70 -14.31
N LEU A 247 -6.90 -1.14 -13.68
CA LEU A 247 -7.08 -0.09 -12.69
C LEU A 247 -7.67 1.20 -13.30
N PRO A 248 -7.11 1.78 -14.38
CA PRO A 248 -7.75 2.90 -15.08
C PRO A 248 -9.16 2.59 -15.59
N GLU A 249 -9.40 1.36 -16.08
CA GLU A 249 -10.72 0.99 -16.59
C GLU A 249 -11.76 0.92 -15.46
N LEU A 250 -11.40 0.35 -14.31
CA LEU A 250 -12.23 0.40 -13.11
C LEU A 250 -12.57 1.83 -12.71
N GLU A 251 -11.60 2.75 -12.74
CA GLU A 251 -11.80 4.17 -12.44
C GLU A 251 -12.85 4.82 -13.37
N ARG A 252 -12.87 4.46 -14.65
CA ARG A 252 -13.85 4.97 -15.63
C ARG A 252 -15.27 4.50 -15.34
N TYR A 253 -15.44 3.27 -14.87
CA TYR A 253 -16.75 2.67 -14.59
C TYR A 253 -17.16 2.71 -13.12
N LEU A 254 -16.46 3.48 -12.28
CA LEU A 254 -16.78 3.54 -10.86
C LEU A 254 -18.24 3.95 -10.61
N PRO A 255 -18.99 3.16 -9.82
CA PRO A 255 -20.30 3.58 -9.35
C PRO A 255 -20.20 4.90 -8.58
N GLU A 256 -21.24 5.72 -8.67
CA GLU A 256 -21.29 7.01 -7.96
C GLU A 256 -21.16 6.85 -6.44
N SER A 257 -21.61 5.72 -5.90
CA SER A 257 -21.41 5.38 -4.49
C SER A 257 -19.94 5.21 -4.11
N VAL A 258 -19.07 4.74 -5.01
CA VAL A 258 -17.62 4.66 -4.74
C VAL A 258 -17.00 6.06 -4.72
N LYS A 259 -17.45 6.95 -5.62
CA LYS A 259 -17.01 8.35 -5.61
C LYS A 259 -17.44 9.07 -4.34
N ASP A 260 -18.66 8.86 -3.89
CA ASP A 260 -19.16 9.41 -2.62
C ASP A 260 -18.37 8.88 -1.40
N PHE A 261 -18.08 7.57 -1.38
CA PHE A 261 -17.22 6.98 -0.35
C PHE A 261 -15.85 7.65 -0.27
N ARG A 262 -15.20 7.84 -1.44
CA ARG A 262 -13.89 8.49 -1.52
C ARG A 262 -13.97 9.96 -1.08
N ARG A 263 -14.98 10.70 -1.54
CA ARG A 263 -15.26 12.08 -1.08
C ARG A 263 -15.36 12.15 0.43
N CYS A 264 -16.11 11.24 1.06
CA CYS A 264 -16.25 11.20 2.52
C CYS A 264 -14.89 11.00 3.20
N ARG A 265 -14.12 10.01 2.73
CA ARG A 265 -12.81 9.71 3.29
C ARG A 265 -11.81 10.83 3.11
N ASP A 266 -11.74 11.41 1.93
CA ASP A 266 -10.80 12.50 1.64
C ASP A 266 -11.16 13.74 2.46
N THR A 267 -12.44 14.07 2.57
CA THR A 267 -12.89 15.21 3.39
C THR A 267 -12.50 15.03 4.85
N VAL A 268 -12.75 13.86 5.44
CA VAL A 268 -12.43 13.58 6.85
C VAL A 268 -10.92 13.54 7.06
N LYS A 269 -10.17 12.93 6.13
CA LYS A 269 -8.70 12.92 6.16
C LYS A 269 -8.13 14.33 6.15
N HIS A 270 -8.62 15.20 5.26
CA HIS A 270 -8.21 16.61 5.23
C HIS A 270 -8.63 17.35 6.49
N HIS A 271 -9.84 17.12 7.00
CA HIS A 271 -10.29 17.74 8.26
C HIS A 271 -9.39 17.38 9.44
N HIS A 272 -9.13 16.09 9.67
CA HIS A 272 -8.24 15.65 10.75
C HIS A 272 -6.81 16.12 10.55
N GLY A 273 -6.27 16.02 9.33
CA GLY A 273 -4.96 16.56 9.00
C GLY A 273 -4.85 18.04 9.37
N ARG A 274 -5.87 18.84 9.04
CA ARG A 274 -5.92 20.27 9.38
C ARG A 274 -5.94 20.52 10.88
N GLN A 275 -6.74 19.78 11.64
CA GLN A 275 -6.77 19.92 13.10
C GLN A 275 -5.42 19.56 13.73
N SER A 276 -4.79 18.47 13.27
CA SER A 276 -3.45 18.09 13.72
C SER A 276 -2.41 19.16 13.42
N TYR A 277 -2.41 19.72 12.20
CA TYR A 277 -1.51 20.82 11.85
C TYR A 277 -1.76 22.06 12.69
N LYS A 278 -3.03 22.45 12.91
CA LYS A 278 -3.38 23.60 13.74
C LYS A 278 -2.85 23.47 15.16
N LEU A 279 -2.98 22.29 15.77
CA LEU A 279 -2.44 22.00 17.09
C LEU A 279 -0.90 22.08 17.11
N LEU A 280 -0.23 21.44 16.15
CA LEU A 280 1.23 21.45 16.06
C LEU A 280 1.79 22.86 15.85
N LEU A 281 1.24 23.61 14.90
CA LEU A 281 1.62 25.00 14.65
C LEU A 281 1.37 25.87 15.89
N GLY A 282 0.23 25.70 16.57
CA GLY A 282 -0.07 26.42 17.81
C GLY A 282 0.97 26.17 18.91
N LEU A 283 1.38 24.92 19.11
CA LEU A 283 2.43 24.56 20.07
C LEU A 283 3.78 25.18 19.70
N TRP A 284 4.15 25.18 18.42
CA TRP A 284 5.41 25.76 17.95
C TRP A 284 5.43 27.28 18.09
N ILE A 285 4.31 27.94 17.81
CA ILE A 285 4.13 29.39 18.01
C ILE A 285 4.27 29.72 19.50
N GLN A 286 3.60 28.97 20.38
CA GLN A 286 3.70 29.15 21.84
C GLN A 286 5.13 28.93 22.36
N ALA A 287 5.84 27.95 21.82
CA ALA A 287 7.24 27.68 22.14
C ALA A 287 8.22 28.70 21.53
N ASN A 288 7.74 29.65 20.70
CA ASN A 288 8.55 30.60 19.95
C ASN A 288 9.68 29.89 19.17
N ALA A 289 9.39 28.71 18.62
CA ALA A 289 10.34 27.92 17.85
C ALA A 289 10.78 28.66 16.57
N ASP A 290 12.04 28.51 16.18
CA ASP A 290 12.52 29.02 14.89
C ASP A 290 12.24 27.98 13.79
N PRO A 291 11.27 28.21 12.88
CA PRO A 291 10.95 27.24 11.85
C PRO A 291 12.09 27.07 10.83
N TYR A 292 12.95 28.08 10.61
CA TYR A 292 14.05 28.00 9.66
C TYR A 292 15.12 26.99 10.08
N ALA A 293 15.36 26.85 11.40
CA ALA A 293 16.30 25.88 11.96
C ALA A 293 15.88 24.42 11.75
N HIS A 294 14.62 24.17 11.35
CA HIS A 294 14.07 22.83 11.18
C HIS A 294 13.82 22.43 9.72
N LEU A 295 14.01 23.34 8.76
CA LEU A 295 13.71 23.07 7.35
C LEU A 295 14.51 21.90 6.76
N SER A 296 15.76 21.71 7.19
CA SER A 296 16.62 20.62 6.70
C SER A 296 16.14 19.22 7.06
N LYS A 297 15.25 19.10 8.05
CA LYS A 297 14.62 17.82 8.42
C LYS A 297 13.47 17.44 7.49
N HIS A 298 12.97 18.40 6.70
CA HIS A 298 11.73 18.24 5.95
C HIS A 298 11.88 18.53 4.45
N LEU A 299 12.95 19.22 4.05
CA LEU A 299 13.22 19.58 2.66
C LEU A 299 14.50 18.89 2.16
N THR A 300 14.51 18.52 0.89
CA THR A 300 15.71 18.03 0.20
C THR A 300 16.74 19.15 0.02
N SER A 301 18.00 18.79 -0.25
CA SER A 301 19.07 19.77 -0.50
C SER A 301 18.74 20.74 -1.64
N GLU A 302 18.10 20.26 -2.71
CA GLU A 302 17.65 21.08 -3.84
C GLU A 302 16.55 22.08 -3.45
N GLN A 303 15.58 21.62 -2.66
CA GLN A 303 14.52 22.47 -2.13
C GLN A 303 15.06 23.54 -1.18
N LEU A 304 16.02 23.19 -0.31
CA LEU A 304 16.68 24.14 0.58
C LEU A 304 17.46 25.22 -0.19
N ALA A 305 18.18 24.83 -1.25
CA ALA A 305 18.86 25.78 -2.12
C ALA A 305 17.88 26.78 -2.74
N THR A 306 16.72 26.29 -3.20
CA THR A 306 15.66 27.14 -3.74
C THR A 306 15.08 28.08 -2.68
N VAL A 307 14.79 27.59 -1.46
CA VAL A 307 14.33 28.42 -0.34
C VAL A 307 15.34 29.53 -0.02
N SER A 308 16.64 29.21 -0.06
CA SER A 308 17.71 30.14 0.30
C SER A 308 17.90 31.27 -0.72
N ASN A 309 17.49 31.03 -1.98
CA ASN A 309 17.51 32.03 -3.05
C ASN A 309 16.28 32.96 -3.03
N LEU A 310 15.21 32.60 -2.32
CA LEU A 310 14.02 33.45 -2.17
C LEU A 310 14.26 34.52 -1.10
N PRO A 311 13.62 35.71 -1.19
CA PRO A 311 13.80 36.77 -0.22
C PRO A 311 13.50 36.28 1.20
N HIS A 312 14.45 36.44 2.12
CA HIS A 312 14.33 35.92 3.48
C HIS A 312 13.13 36.53 4.21
N ARG A 313 12.31 35.70 4.87
CA ARG A 313 11.09 36.09 5.58
C ARG A 313 10.06 36.81 4.70
N SER A 314 9.95 36.39 3.43
CA SER A 314 8.90 36.82 2.52
C SER A 314 7.76 35.82 2.43
N ALA A 315 6.56 36.29 2.05
CA ALA A 315 5.42 35.42 1.79
C ALA A 315 5.73 34.40 0.68
N THR A 316 6.43 34.83 -0.38
CA THR A 316 6.88 33.95 -1.47
C THR A 316 7.80 32.82 -1.01
N GLN A 317 8.67 33.09 -0.02
CA GLN A 317 9.53 32.05 0.56
C GLN A 317 8.71 31.04 1.36
N VAL A 318 7.77 31.53 2.19
CA VAL A 318 6.91 30.66 3.01
C VAL A 318 5.94 29.85 2.14
N ASP A 319 5.36 30.44 1.09
CA ASP A 319 4.49 29.74 0.15
C ASP A 319 5.21 28.61 -0.60
N TYR A 320 6.46 28.83 -0.98
CA TYR A 320 7.29 27.77 -1.56
C TYR A 320 7.53 26.64 -0.56
N ILE A 321 7.83 26.96 0.70
CA ILE A 321 7.98 25.95 1.77
C ILE A 321 6.67 25.17 1.95
N ILE A 322 5.51 25.86 1.99
CA ILE A 322 4.19 25.22 2.07
C ILE A 322 4.01 24.27 0.88
N SER A 323 4.32 24.69 -0.35
CA SER A 323 4.16 23.83 -1.54
C SER A 323 5.02 22.57 -1.51
N CYS A 324 6.20 22.64 -0.87
CA CYS A 324 7.07 21.47 -0.73
C CYS A 324 6.54 20.47 0.31
N LEU A 325 5.91 20.97 1.39
CA LEU A 325 5.48 20.18 2.54
C LEU A 325 4.02 19.70 2.42
N ASP A 326 3.14 20.52 1.86
CA ASP A 326 1.73 20.21 1.68
C ASP A 326 1.45 19.51 0.35
N ARG A 327 1.95 18.28 0.23
CA ARG A 327 1.74 17.43 -0.96
C ARG A 327 0.29 17.03 -1.18
N THR A 328 -0.59 17.30 -0.21
CA THR A 328 -1.98 16.83 -0.19
C THR A 328 -3.00 17.96 -0.30
N GLY A 329 -2.57 19.23 -0.40
CA GLY A 329 -3.49 20.37 -0.42
C GLY A 329 -4.29 20.55 0.89
N SER A 330 -3.74 20.08 2.01
CA SER A 330 -4.37 20.19 3.32
C SER A 330 -4.30 21.61 3.89
N CYS A 331 -3.30 22.42 3.51
CA CYS A 331 -3.08 23.79 3.92
C CYS A 331 -4.08 24.74 3.25
N ASN A 332 -5.21 24.94 3.91
CA ASN A 332 -6.18 25.97 3.54
C ASN A 332 -5.70 27.36 3.98
N GLU A 333 -6.49 28.38 3.65
CA GLU A 333 -6.17 29.78 3.99
C GLU A 333 -5.98 30.01 5.50
N GLU A 334 -6.78 29.34 6.34
CA GLU A 334 -6.66 29.44 7.80
C GLU A 334 -5.31 28.90 8.30
N LEU A 335 -4.90 27.71 7.84
CA LEU A 335 -3.59 27.14 8.19
C LEU A 335 -2.45 27.98 7.63
N ARG A 336 -2.58 28.49 6.41
CA ARG A 336 -1.57 29.36 5.79
C ARG A 336 -1.29 30.58 6.65
N LYS A 337 -2.32 31.22 7.21
CA LYS A 337 -2.17 32.33 8.17
C LYS A 337 -1.39 31.91 9.43
N LEU A 338 -1.65 30.72 9.98
CA LEU A 338 -0.89 30.20 11.12
C LEU A 338 0.58 29.91 10.76
N VAL A 339 0.85 29.43 9.55
CA VAL A 339 2.22 29.24 9.07
C VAL A 339 2.92 30.59 8.93
N TYR A 340 2.29 31.61 8.34
CA TYR A 340 2.88 32.95 8.28
C TYR A 340 3.17 33.52 9.67
N LEU A 341 2.26 33.32 10.63
CA LEU A 341 2.47 33.72 12.02
C LEU A 341 3.68 33.02 12.63
N LEU A 342 3.83 31.71 12.43
CA LEU A 342 4.99 30.93 12.91
C LEU A 342 6.30 31.44 12.28
N PHE A 343 6.30 31.73 10.98
CA PHE A 343 7.47 32.24 10.26
C PHE A 343 7.71 33.75 10.45
N LYS A 344 6.84 34.45 11.18
CA LYS A 344 6.87 35.88 11.45
C LYS A 344 6.88 36.72 10.16
N VAL A 345 6.01 36.34 9.22
CA VAL A 345 5.83 36.99 7.91
C VAL A 345 4.43 37.60 7.84
N VAL A 346 4.29 38.76 7.20
CA VAL A 346 2.99 39.40 6.97
C VAL A 346 2.24 38.63 5.88
N SER A 347 1.00 38.24 6.17
CA SER A 347 0.14 37.58 5.18
C SER A 347 -0.15 38.53 4.02
N PRO A 348 -0.07 38.10 2.74
CA PRO A 348 -0.44 38.92 1.60
C PRO A 348 -1.88 39.47 1.70
N ASN A 349 -2.77 38.73 2.36
CA ASN A 349 -4.18 39.08 2.55
C ASN A 349 -4.43 40.11 3.67
N ASP A 350 -3.41 40.45 4.46
CA ASP A 350 -3.49 41.47 5.52
C ASP A 350 -2.74 42.77 5.12
N ALA A 351 -2.21 42.85 3.88
CA ALA A 351 -1.47 43.99 3.34
C ALA A 351 -2.35 44.97 2.50
N THR A 352 -3.66 44.78 2.53
CA THR A 352 -4.74 45.64 2.00
C THR A 352 -5.73 45.91 3.11
#